data_AF-A0A4Q3MGN3-F1
#
_entry.id   AF-A0A4Q3MGN3-F1
#
_cell.length_a   1.000
_cell.length_b   1.000
_cell.length_c   1.000
_cell.angle_alpha   90.00
_cell.angle_beta   90.00
_cell.angle_gamma   90.00
#
_symmetry.space_group_name_H-M   'P 1'
#
loop_
_entity.id
_entity.type
_entity.pdbx_description
1 polymer ?
#
loop_
_entity_poly.entity_id
_entity_poly.type
_entity_poly.pdbx_seq_one_letter_code
_entity_poly.pdbx_strand_id
1 'polypeptide(L)' 'MKYGRKFWLAAAAFATFTGLLIHGDIGKGEYVTLAMFALGGYLGANVIQKATAKKALDA' A
#
# COMPACT_ATOMS: atom_id res chain seq x y z
N MET A 1 -5.43 -9.98 -15.11
CA MET A 1 -5.11 -9.09 -13.97
C MET A 1 -4.28 -9.86 -12.93
N LYS A 2 -2.94 -9.83 -13.00
CA LYS A 2 -2.10 -10.35 -11.90
C LYS A 2 -1.67 -9.16 -11.05
N TYR A 3 -2.50 -8.75 -10.11
CA TYR A 3 -2.06 -7.81 -9.08
C TYR A 3 -0.89 -8.46 -8.34
N GLY A 4 0.29 -7.83 -8.39
CA GLY A 4 1.53 -8.42 -7.87
C GLY A 4 1.44 -8.69 -6.36
N ARG A 5 2.29 -9.59 -5.83
CA ARG A 5 2.35 -9.98 -4.40
C ARG A 5 2.27 -8.79 -3.42
N LYS A 6 2.80 -7.63 -3.83
CA LYS A 6 2.80 -6.36 -3.09
C LYS A 6 1.40 -5.76 -2.90
N PHE A 7 0.50 -5.93 -3.89
CA PHE A 7 -0.89 -5.49 -3.80
C PHE A 7 -1.67 -6.30 -2.76
N TRP A 8 -1.50 -7.62 -2.76
CA TRP A 8 -2.12 -8.49 -1.76
C TRP A 8 -1.61 -8.21 -0.35
N LEU A 9 -0.32 -7.90 -0.20
CA LEU A 9 0.24 -7.48 1.09
C LEU A 9 -0.37 -6.15 1.56
N ALA A 10 -0.52 -5.18 0.66
CA ALA A 10 -1.15 -3.90 0.96
C ALA A 10 -2.64 -4.06 1.31
N ALA A 11 -3.37 -4.92 0.58
CA ALA A 11 -4.77 -5.23 0.86
C ALA A 11 -4.96 -5.94 2.21
N ALA A 12 -4.06 -6.90 2.53
CA ALA A 12 -4.08 -7.58 3.82
C ALA A 12 -3.78 -6.61 4.98
N ALA A 13 -2.78 -5.74 4.83
CA ALA A 13 -2.48 -4.72 5.81
C ALA A 13 -3.68 -3.78 6.01
N PHE A 14 -4.29 -3.31 4.92
CA PHE A 14 -5.47 -2.45 4.97
C PHE A 14 -6.63 -3.13 5.70
N ALA A 15 -6.93 -4.40 5.37
CA ALA A 15 -7.99 -5.17 6.03
C ALA A 15 -7.74 -5.34 7.54
N THR A 16 -6.50 -5.62 7.95
CA THR A 16 -6.13 -5.72 9.36
C THR A 16 -6.34 -4.39 10.09
N PHE A 17 -5.96 -3.26 9.49
CA PHE A 17 -6.18 -1.93 10.07
C PHE A 17 -7.67 -1.57 10.15
N THR A 18 -8.46 -1.94 9.15
CA THR A 18 -9.92 -1.77 9.22
C THR A 18 -10.52 -2.60 10.35
N GLY A 19 -10.04 -3.83 10.56
CA GLY A 19 -10.48 -4.68 11.68
C GLY A 19 -10.16 -4.08 13.04
N LEU A 20 -8.93 -3.59 13.23
CA LEU A 20 -8.50 -2.90 14.46
C LEU A 20 -9.30 -1.60 14.71
N LEU A 21 -9.65 -0.85 13.66
CA LEU A 21 -10.53 0.32 13.78
C LEU A 21 -11.93 -0.08 14.25
N ILE A 22 -12.50 -1.17 13.71
CA ILE A 22 -13.82 -1.68 14.09
C ILE A 22 -13.81 -2.18 15.55
N HIS A 23 -12.72 -2.79 15.99
CA HIS A 23 -12.53 -3.19 17.40
C HIS A 23 -12.25 -2.03 18.35
N GLY A 24 -12.00 -0.82 17.84
CA GLY A 24 -11.77 0.37 18.65
C GLY A 24 -10.36 0.48 19.24
N ASP A 25 -9.43 -0.39 18.81
CA ASP A 25 -8.03 -0.37 19.24
C ASP A 25 -7.22 0.77 18.60
N ILE A 26 -7.78 1.48 17.61
CA ILE A 26 -7.14 2.62 16.95
C ILE A 26 -8.11 3.78 16.75
N GLY A 27 -7.60 5.00 16.97
CA GLY A 27 -8.36 6.23 16.71
C GLY A 27 -8.53 6.52 15.22
N LYS A 28 -9.59 7.25 14.85
CA LYS A 28 -9.88 7.62 13.44
C LYS A 28 -8.72 8.36 12.76
N GLY A 29 -8.00 9.22 13.48
CA GLY A 29 -6.85 9.96 12.94
C GLY A 29 -5.65 9.07 12.64
N GLU A 30 -5.37 8.10 13.50
CA GLU A 30 -4.29 7.12 13.32
C GLU A 30 -4.60 6.19 12.14
N TYR A 31 -5.87 5.78 12.01
CA TYR A 31 -6.34 5.00 10.87
C TYR A 31 -6.13 5.71 9.53
N VAL A 32 -6.52 6.99 9.43
CA VAL A 32 -6.33 7.78 8.19
C VAL A 32 -4.86 7.88 7.83
N THR A 33 -4.00 8.10 8.83
CA THR A 33 -2.56 8.22 8.65
C THR A 33 -1.95 6.91 8.14
N LEU A 34 -2.33 5.78 8.73
CA LEU A 34 -1.85 4.47 8.32
C LEU A 34 -2.39 4.03 6.95
N ALA A 35 -3.66 4.29 6.67
CA ALA A 35 -4.27 4.03 5.37
C ALA A 35 -3.55 4.81 4.25
N MET A 36 -3.27 6.10 4.48
CA MET A 36 -2.51 6.93 3.54
C MET A 36 -1.07 6.42 3.37
N PHE A 37 -0.42 5.98 4.45
CA PHE A 37 0.94 5.44 4.37
C PHE A 37 0.98 4.14 3.54
N ALA A 38 0.04 3.22 3.75
CA ALA A 38 -0.05 1.97 3.00
C ALA A 38 -0.32 2.19 1.50
N LEU A 39 -1.27 3.07 1.18
CA LEU A 39 -1.61 3.43 -0.20
C LEU A 39 -0.47 4.20 -0.88
N GLY A 40 0.12 5.18 -0.18
CA GLY A 40 1.26 5.97 -0.66
C GLY A 40 2.50 5.12 -0.89
N GLY A 41 2.82 4.20 0.02
CA GLY A 41 3.92 3.24 -0.14
C GLY A 41 3.72 2.30 -1.34
N TYR A 42 2.50 1.79 -1.54
CA TYR A 42 2.18 0.94 -2.69
C TYR A 42 2.28 1.71 -4.03
N LEU A 43 1.71 2.92 -4.10
CA LEU A 43 1.80 3.79 -5.27
C LEU A 43 3.25 4.19 -5.57
N GLY A 44 3.99 4.64 -4.56
CA GLY A 44 5.39 5.01 -4.69
C GLY A 44 6.26 3.85 -5.17
N ALA A 45 6.09 2.66 -4.60
CA ALA A 45 6.82 1.45 -5.03
C ALA A 45 6.52 1.08 -6.49
N ASN A 46 5.27 1.21 -6.94
CA ASN A 46 4.91 0.95 -8.33
C ASN A 46 5.45 2.01 -9.29
N VAL A 47 5.45 3.29 -8.91
CA VAL A 47 6.05 4.38 -9.70
C VAL A 47 7.55 4.17 -9.85
N ILE A 48 8.25 3.84 -8.76
CA ILE A 48 9.69 3.53 -8.78
C ILE A 48 9.95 2.31 -9.66
N GLN A 49 9.20 1.22 -9.50
CA GLN A 49 9.37 0.02 -10.34
C GLN A 49 9.16 0.33 -11.83
N LYS A 50 8.17 1.14 -12.19
CA LYS A 50 7.96 1.58 -13.57
C LYS A 50 9.11 2.43 -14.09
N ALA A 51 9.61 3.37 -13.28
CA ALA A 51 10.73 4.24 -13.64
C ALA A 51 12.03 3.45 -13.83
N THR A 52 12.31 2.49 -12.95
CA THR A 52 13.47 1.59 -13.05
C THR A 52 13.36 0.66 -14.25
N ALA A 53 12.18 0.07 -14.49
CA ALA A 53 11.95 -0.80 -15.64
C ALA A 53 12.10 -0.04 -16.98
N LYS A 54 11.64 1.21 -17.04
CA LYS A 54 11.83 2.07 -18.22
C LYS A 54 13.32 2.35 -18.46
N LYS A 55 14.06 2.74 -17.42
CA LYS A 55 15.51 2.96 -17.52
C LYS A 55 16.31 1.72 -17.96
N ALA A 56 15.86 0.53 -17.60
CA ALA A 56 16.49 -0.73 -18.02
C ALA A 56 16.17 -1.12 -19.48
N LEU A 57 15.16 -0.52 -20.09
CA LEU A 57 14.75 -0.73 -21.49
C LEU A 57 15.37 0.30 -22.43
N ASP A 58 15.65 1.50 -21.89
CA ASP A 58 16.34 2.60 -22.57
C ASP A 58 17.89 2.50 -22.49
N ALA A 59 18.44 1.45 -21.87
CA ALA A 59 19.88 1.19 -21.70
C ALA A 59 20.32 -0.01 -22.55
#